data_AF-A0A7V9MLB6-F1
#
_entry.id   AF-A0A7V9MLB6-F1
#
_cell.length_a   1.000
_cell.length_b   1.000
_cell.length_c   1.000
_cell.angle_alpha   90.00
_cell.angle_beta   90.00
_cell.angle_gamma   90.00
#
_symmetry.space_group_name_H-M   'P 1'
#
loop_
_entity.id
_entity.type
_entity.pdbx_description
1 polymer ?
#
loop_
_entity_poly.entity_id
_entity_poly.type
_entity_poly.pdbx_seq_one_letter_code
_entity_poly.pdbx_strand_id
1 'polypeptide(L)'
;MNKIIIKRSGIVKEMIVLEASQAIKHLKEGNENSKILPNAILLDLHMYPMDGFEFLAAFDLLPTEIKDIPIYILSSSVDPNDYKKAMKFPYVKDFLHKPLTISDVQNLVPL
;
A
#
# COMPACT_ATOMS: atom_id res chain seq x y z
N MET A 1 7.08 5.87 -8.40
CA MET A 1 6.26 6.77 -7.55
C MET A 1 7.03 8.03 -7.18
N ASN A 2 6.46 9.24 -7.30
CA ASN A 2 7.16 10.48 -6.97
C ASN A 2 7.03 10.81 -5.46
N LYS A 3 8.11 10.59 -4.71
CA LYS A 3 8.15 10.80 -3.25
C LYS A 3 7.94 12.27 -2.83
N ILE A 4 8.16 13.22 -3.74
CA ILE A 4 8.01 14.66 -3.46
C ILE A 4 6.54 15.01 -3.18
N ILE A 5 5.61 14.42 -3.94
CA ILE A 5 4.18 14.73 -3.84
C ILE A 5 3.63 14.31 -2.48
N ILE A 6 4.03 13.12 -2.03
CA ILE A 6 3.60 12.55 -0.75
C ILE A 6 4.11 13.42 0.42
N LYS A 7 5.37 13.85 0.40
CA LYS A 7 5.91 14.75 1.42
C LYS A 7 5.25 16.13 1.42
N ARG A 8 4.91 16.65 0.23
CA ARG A 8 4.25 17.95 0.09
C ARG A 8 2.79 17.96 0.50
N SER A 9 2.17 16.79 0.71
CA SER A 9 0.81 16.70 1.26
C SER A 9 0.67 17.27 2.66
N GLY A 10 1.77 17.32 3.43
CA GLY A 10 1.79 17.79 4.81
C GLY A 10 1.20 16.82 5.83
N ILE A 11 0.61 15.70 5.38
CA ILE A 11 -0.06 14.73 6.25
C ILE A 11 0.79 13.48 6.54
N VAL A 12 1.78 13.18 5.69
CA VAL A 12 2.67 12.03 5.86
C VAL A 12 3.89 12.44 6.68
N LYS A 13 3.93 12.02 7.95
CA LYS A 13 5.07 12.25 8.85
C LYS A 13 6.29 11.43 8.45
N GLU A 14 6.09 10.15 8.17
CA GLU A 14 7.14 9.22 7.79
C GLU A 14 6.70 8.39 6.58
N MET A 15 7.66 8.12 5.70
CA MET A 15 7.44 7.29 4.51
C MET A 15 8.63 6.36 4.35
N ILE A 16 8.34 5.07 4.29
CA ILE A 16 9.32 4.03 3.96
C ILE A 16 8.93 3.47 2.59
N VAL A 17 9.91 3.31 1.72
CA VAL A 17 9.72 2.66 0.41
C VAL A 17 10.57 1.40 0.40
N LEU A 18 9.90 0.28 0.23
CA LEU A 18 10.49 -1.06 0.29
C LEU A 18 10.09 -1.83 -0.97
N GLU A 19 10.95 -2.75 -1.37
CA GLU A 19 10.59 -3.79 -2.33
C GLU A 19 9.55 -4.73 -1.70
N ALA A 20 8.71 -5.38 -2.52
CA ALA A 20 7.60 -6.19 -2.02
C ALA A 20 8.01 -7.26 -0.99
N SER A 21 9.09 -7.99 -1.25
CA SER A 21 9.63 -9.01 -0.32
C SER A 21 10.13 -8.40 1.00
N GLN A 22 10.76 -7.22 0.93
CA GLN A 22 11.23 -6.49 2.10
C GLN A 22 10.06 -5.95 2.92
N ALA A 23 8.99 -5.48 2.26
CA ALA A 23 7.79 -4.99 2.91
C ALA A 23 7.10 -6.10 3.71
N ILE A 24 6.90 -7.29 3.13
CA ILE A 24 6.33 -8.45 3.86
C ILE A 24 7.18 -8.81 5.08
N LYS A 25 8.51 -8.86 4.91
CA LYS A 25 9.44 -9.11 6.02
C LYS A 25 9.32 -8.04 7.11
N HIS A 26 9.29 -6.77 6.71
CA HIS A 26 9.21 -5.64 7.62
C HIS A 26 7.91 -5.64 8.43
N LEU A 27 6.77 -5.93 7.79
CA LEU A 27 5.48 -6.06 8.47
C LEU A 27 5.51 -7.18 9.50
N LYS A 28 6.04 -8.36 9.12
CA LYS A 28 6.15 -9.51 10.02
C LYS A 28 7.06 -9.22 11.23
N GLU A 29 8.27 -8.70 10.99
CA GLU A 29 9.22 -8.37 12.05
C GLU A 29 8.76 -7.20 12.92
N GLY A 30 8.00 -6.25 12.35
CA GLY A 30 7.48 -5.10 13.07
C GLY A 30 6.46 -5.50 14.13
N ASN A 31 5.58 -6.45 13.77
CA ASN A 31 4.64 -7.05 14.70
C ASN A 31 5.33 -7.84 15.82
N GLU A 32 6.41 -8.56 15.51
CA GLU A 32 7.15 -9.36 16.49
C GLU A 32 8.01 -8.51 17.45
N ASN A 33 8.55 -7.38 16.98
CA ASN A 33 9.50 -6.55 17.75
C ASN A 33 8.90 -5.24 18.28
N SER A 34 7.58 -5.09 18.31
CA SER A 34 6.89 -3.84 18.71
C SER A 34 7.42 -2.60 17.95
N LYS A 35 7.84 -2.76 16.70
CA LYS A 35 8.19 -1.61 15.85
C LYS A 35 6.92 -0.97 15.33
N ILE A 36 7.03 0.31 14.97
CA ILE A 36 5.94 1.10 14.41
C ILE A 36 5.50 0.45 13.08
N LEU A 37 4.27 -0.06 13.05
CA LEU A 37 3.60 -0.48 11.82
C LEU A 37 3.05 0.74 11.07
N PRO A 38 2.99 0.72 9.74
CA PRO A 38 2.44 1.82 8.98
C PRO A 38 0.92 1.93 9.17
N ASN A 39 0.37 3.15 9.12
CA ASN A 39 -1.07 3.37 9.15
C ASN A 39 -1.76 3.07 7.81
N ALA A 40 -1.00 3.03 6.71
CA ALA A 40 -1.50 2.70 5.38
C ALA A 40 -0.34 2.22 4.48
N ILE A 41 -0.67 1.43 3.46
CA ILE A 41 0.27 0.95 2.44
C ILE A 41 -0.15 1.48 1.07
N LEU A 42 0.79 2.09 0.36
CA LEU A 42 0.64 2.40 -1.06
C LEU A 42 1.32 1.29 -1.88
N LEU A 43 0.52 0.47 -2.54
CA LEU A 43 0.99 -0.70 -3.30
C LEU A 43 1.02 -0.39 -4.80
N ASP A 44 2.17 -0.43 -5.44
CA ASP A 44 2.22 -0.38 -6.90
C ASP A 44 1.79 -1.74 -7.48
N LEU A 45 0.85 -1.77 -8.44
CA LEU A 45 0.39 -3.04 -9.00
C LEU A 45 1.46 -3.68 -9.90
N HIS A 46 2.08 -2.90 -10.78
CA HIS A 46 3.04 -3.40 -11.76
C HIS A 46 4.46 -3.23 -11.24
N MET A 47 4.83 -4.09 -10.29
CA MET A 47 6.17 -4.17 -9.71
C MET A 47 6.92 -5.40 -10.23
N TYR A 48 8.23 -5.28 -10.36
CA TYR A 48 9.13 -6.39 -10.68
C TYR A 48 10.17 -6.51 -9.56
N PRO A 49 10.55 -7.71 -9.10
CA PRO A 49 10.19 -9.03 -9.63
C PRO A 49 8.86 -9.60 -9.14
N MET A 50 8.29 -9.06 -8.07
CA MET A 50 7.03 -9.52 -7.48
C MET A 50 5.91 -8.56 -7.86
N ASP A 51 4.84 -9.09 -8.45
CA ASP A 51 3.66 -8.31 -8.85
C ASP A 51 2.81 -7.93 -7.62
N GLY A 52 2.03 -6.85 -7.73
CA GLY A 52 1.18 -6.37 -6.63
C GLY A 52 0.18 -7.43 -6.15
N PHE A 53 -0.32 -8.30 -7.02
CA PHE A 53 -1.21 -9.39 -6.59
C PHE A 53 -0.48 -10.47 -5.79
N GLU A 54 0.78 -10.75 -6.09
CA GLU A 54 1.60 -11.67 -5.30
C GLU A 54 1.87 -11.10 -3.90
N PHE A 55 2.11 -9.79 -3.82
CA PHE A 55 2.20 -9.10 -2.54
C PHE A 55 0.90 -9.22 -1.75
N LEU A 56 -0.26 -8.99 -2.36
CA LEU A 56 -1.56 -9.12 -1.69
C LEU A 56 -1.80 -10.54 -1.17
N ALA A 57 -1.41 -11.57 -1.93
CA ALA A 57 -1.50 -12.96 -1.50
C ALA A 57 -0.56 -13.26 -0.33
N ALA A 58 0.68 -12.75 -0.34
CA ALA A 58 1.61 -12.88 0.77
C ALA A 58 1.14 -12.13 2.03
N PHE A 59 0.54 -10.95 1.84
CA PHE A 59 -0.03 -10.14 2.91
C PHE A 59 -1.22 -10.82 3.57
N ASP A 60 -2.04 -11.58 2.83
CA ASP A 60 -3.18 -12.30 3.40
C ASP A 60 -2.78 -13.40 4.41
N LEU A 61 -1.53 -13.88 4.32
CA LEU A 61 -0.97 -14.87 5.24
C LEU A 61 -0.43 -14.25 6.54
N LEU A 62 -0.45 -12.92 6.67
CA LEU A 62 0.02 -12.23 7.87
C LEU A 62 -1.04 -12.26 8.99
N PRO A 63 -0.63 -12.07 10.26
CA PRO A 63 -1.54 -11.93 11.40
C PRO A 63 -2.59 -10.85 11.18
N THR A 64 -3.78 -11.05 11.74
CA THR A 64 -4.97 -10.19 11.55
C THR A 64 -4.68 -8.72 11.90
N GLU A 65 -3.86 -8.48 12.92
CA GLU A 65 -3.48 -7.13 13.37
C GLU A 65 -2.74 -6.35 12.29
N ILE A 66 -1.98 -7.03 11.43
CA ILE A 66 -1.32 -6.44 10.28
C ILE A 66 -2.31 -6.25 9.13
N LYS A 67 -3.25 -7.20 8.97
CA LYS A 67 -4.24 -7.17 7.89
C LYS A 67 -5.28 -6.07 8.05
N ASP A 68 -5.36 -5.42 9.21
CA ASP A 68 -6.17 -4.21 9.41
C ASP A 68 -5.56 -2.95 8.76
N ILE A 69 -4.30 -3.01 8.32
CA ILE A 69 -3.65 -1.88 7.64
C ILE A 69 -4.27 -1.70 6.24
N PRO A 70 -4.86 -0.52 5.95
CA PRO A 70 -5.47 -0.26 4.64
C PRO A 70 -4.42 -0.20 3.53
N ILE A 71 -4.71 -0.87 2.42
CA ILE A 71 -3.89 -0.86 1.21
C ILE A 71 -4.60 -0.05 0.12
N TYR A 72 -3.88 0.90 -0.45
CA TYR A 72 -4.30 1.65 -1.64
C TYR A 72 -3.41 1.26 -2.82
N ILE A 73 -4.03 0.78 -3.89
CA ILE A 73 -3.30 0.32 -5.06
C ILE A 73 -3.00 1.50 -5.98
N LEU A 74 -1.79 1.58 -6.48
CA LEU A 74 -1.37 2.58 -7.44
C LEU A 74 -1.32 1.95 -8.82
N SER A 75 -2.09 2.49 -9.75
CA SER A 75 -2.05 2.04 -11.15
C SER A 75 -1.94 3.21 -12.13
N SER A 76 -1.21 2.99 -13.23
CA SER A 76 -1.16 3.92 -14.37
C SER A 76 -2.37 3.77 -15.29
N SER A 77 -3.14 2.69 -15.15
CA SER A 77 -4.37 2.43 -15.88
C SER A 77 -5.30 1.59 -15.01
N VAL A 78 -6.55 2.01 -14.87
CA VAL A 78 -7.54 1.19 -14.16
C VAL A 78 -8.07 0.14 -15.13
N ASP A 79 -7.43 -1.03 -15.16
CA ASP A 79 -8.03 -2.21 -15.79
C ASP A 79 -9.22 -2.67 -14.91
N PRO A 80 -10.45 -2.76 -15.46
CA PRO A 80 -11.60 -3.19 -14.67
C PRO A 80 -11.46 -4.59 -14.05
N ASN A 81 -10.68 -5.48 -14.67
CA ASN A 81 -10.41 -6.81 -14.15
C ASN A 81 -9.46 -6.75 -12.95
N ASP A 82 -8.42 -5.91 -13.02
CA ASP A 82 -7.50 -5.70 -11.90
C ASP A 82 -8.23 -5.07 -10.72
N TYR A 83 -9.08 -4.08 -10.98
CA TYR A 83 -9.95 -3.48 -9.97
C TYR A 83 -10.84 -4.54 -9.30
N LYS A 84 -11.58 -5.32 -10.09
CA LYS A 84 -12.45 -6.39 -9.57
C LYS A 84 -11.67 -7.45 -8.80
N LYS A 85 -10.45 -7.78 -9.22
CA LYS A 85 -9.61 -8.78 -8.54
C LYS A 85 -9.10 -8.24 -7.21
N ALA A 86 -8.61 -7.01 -7.18
CA ALA A 86 -8.09 -6.36 -5.98
C ALA A 86 -9.17 -6.08 -4.93
N MET A 87 -10.37 -5.67 -5.33
CA MET A 87 -11.48 -5.41 -4.41
C MET A 87 -12.00 -6.67 -3.69
N LYS A 88 -11.54 -7.87 -4.06
CA LYS A 88 -11.83 -9.10 -3.31
C LYS A 88 -11.03 -9.20 -2.00
N PHE A 89 -9.95 -8.43 -1.88
CA PHE A 89 -9.15 -8.39 -0.66
C PHE A 89 -9.72 -7.32 0.29
N PRO A 90 -10.17 -7.70 1.51
CA PRO A 90 -10.95 -6.80 2.39
C PRO A 90 -10.16 -5.57 2.90
N TYR A 91 -8.83 -5.67 2.88
CA TYR A 91 -7.90 -4.62 3.29
C TYR A 91 -7.55 -3.64 2.16
N VAL A 92 -7.92 -3.94 0.91
CA VAL A 92 -7.75 -2.99 -0.19
C VAL A 92 -8.90 -1.99 -0.16
N LYS A 93 -8.57 -0.69 0.00
CA LYS A 93 -9.56 0.38 0.13
C LYS A 93 -9.91 1.05 -1.19
N ASP A 94 -8.91 1.34 -2.02
CA ASP A 94 -9.16 1.99 -3.32
C ASP A 94 -7.97 1.88 -4.28
N PHE A 95 -8.19 2.32 -5.51
CA PHE A 95 -7.18 2.55 -6.53
C PHE A 95 -6.88 4.05 -6.69
N LEU A 96 -5.61 4.40 -6.66
CA LEU A 96 -5.12 5.74 -6.94
C LEU A 96 -4.45 5.74 -8.31
N HIS A 97 -4.86 6.70 -9.13
CA HIS A 97 -4.32 6.87 -10.47
C HIS A 97 -2.93 7.52 -10.41
N LYS A 98 -1.98 7.03 -11.23
CA LYS A 98 -0.67 7.65 -11.38
C LYS A 98 -0.68 8.66 -12.55
N PRO A 99 -0.01 9.82 -12.43
CA PRO A 99 0.76 10.26 -11.27
C PRO A 99 -0.16 10.66 -10.11
N LEU A 100 0.20 10.24 -8.90
CA LEU A 100 -0.44 10.69 -7.66
C LEU A 100 -0.40 12.21 -7.58
N THR A 101 -1.51 12.82 -7.19
CA THR A 101 -1.58 14.24 -6.86
C THR A 101 -1.49 14.47 -5.35
N ILE A 102 -1.28 15.72 -4.93
CA ILE A 102 -1.31 16.08 -3.51
C ILE A 102 -2.69 15.81 -2.92
N SER A 103 -3.74 16.12 -3.68
CA SER A 103 -5.14 15.93 -3.27
C SER A 103 -5.48 14.46 -3.07
N ASP A 104 -4.98 13.57 -3.94
CA ASP A 104 -5.17 12.12 -3.76
C ASP A 104 -4.62 11.66 -2.41
N VAL A 105 -3.42 12.12 -2.04
CA VAL A 105 -2.80 11.79 -0.75
C VAL A 105 -3.62 12.36 0.40
N GLN A 106 -4.05 13.61 0.32
CA GLN A 106 -4.89 14.26 1.34
C GLN A 106 -6.25 13.57 1.54
N ASN A 107 -6.74 12.88 0.51
CA ASN A 107 -8.02 12.18 0.51
C ASN A 107 -7.94 10.72 0.98
N LEU A 108 -6.76 10.20 1.36
CA LEU A 108 -6.58 8.82 1.88
C LEU A 108 -7.21 8.56 3.27
N VAL A 109 -8.19 9.38 3.65
CA VAL A 109 -9.03 9.40 4.87
C VAL A 109 -8.30 9.78 6.18
N PRO A 110 -9.02 10.14 7.25
CA PRO A 110 -8.61 11.20 8.17
C PRO A 110 -7.59 10.66 9.18
N LEU A 111 -6.36 11.17 9.15
CA LEU A 111 -5.40 10.91 10.22
C LEU A 111 -5.82 11.59 11.53
#